data_AF-A0A0D0TS45-F1
#
_entry.id   AF-A0A0D0TS45-F1
#
_cell.length_a   1.000
_cell.length_b   1.000
_cell.length_c   1.000
_cell.angle_alpha   90.00
_cell.angle_beta   90.00
_cell.angle_gamma   90.00
#
_symmetry.space_group_name_H-M   'P 1'
#
loop_
_entity.id
_entity.type
_entity.pdbx_description
1 polymer ?
#
loop_
_entity_poly.entity_id
_entity_poly.type
_entity_poly.pdbx_seq_one_letter_code
_entity_poly.pdbx_strand_id
1 'polypeptide(L)'
;MFHTVEELNAWLGQRCRALWSELLHPQYNELTVADVLELERVKMMPMPTAFDGYVERTVRVSSTCLISVARNRYSVPCERVGQWVSSRLCLLGSWSSPMKR
;
A
#
# COMPACT_ATOMS: atom_id res chain seq x y z
N MET A 1 16.65 20.29 9.95
CA MET A 1 15.65 19.71 10.88
C MET A 1 14.35 19.70 10.11
N PHE A 2 13.68 18.56 9.95
CA PHE A 2 12.44 18.51 9.16
C PHE A 2 11.29 19.09 9.98
N HIS A 3 10.49 19.93 9.36
CA HIS A 3 9.42 20.66 10.06
C HIS A 3 8.04 20.02 9.84
N THR A 4 7.93 19.13 8.84
CA THR A 4 6.72 18.38 8.51
C THR A 4 7.07 16.94 8.14
N VAL A 5 6.08 16.04 8.25
CA VAL A 5 6.25 14.62 7.90
C VAL A 5 6.36 14.47 6.38
N GLU A 6 5.68 15.32 5.62
CA GLU A 6 5.73 15.38 4.17
C GLU A 6 7.13 15.71 3.66
N GLU A 7 7.79 16.70 4.28
CA GLU A 7 9.16 17.10 3.96
C GLU A 7 10.17 15.99 4.27
N LEU A 8 10.03 15.33 5.44
CA LEU A 8 10.85 14.18 5.80
C LEU A 8 10.67 13.03 4.80
N ASN A 9 9.43 12.71 4.43
CA ASN A 9 9.14 11.64 3.48
C ASN A 9 9.69 11.93 2.09
N ALA A 10 9.58 13.18 1.63
CA ALA A 10 10.16 13.60 0.36
C ALA A 10 11.69 13.44 0.36
N TRP A 11 12.35 13.88 1.44
CA TRP A 11 13.79 13.74 1.60
C TRP A 11 14.24 12.28 1.68
N LEU A 12 13.56 11.45 2.48
CA LEU A 12 13.84 10.02 2.60
C LEU A 12 13.70 9.33 1.24
N GLY A 13 12.63 9.62 0.50
CA GLY A 13 12.41 9.05 -0.82
C GLY A 13 13.51 9.41 -1.82
N GLN A 14 13.99 10.66 -1.79
CA GLN A 14 15.12 11.09 -2.61
C GLN A 14 16.42 10.42 -2.17
N ARG A 15 16.70 10.38 -0.87
CA ARG A 15 17.94 9.78 -0.34
C ARG A 15 18.02 8.29 -0.61
N CYS A 16 16.92 7.55 -0.45
CA CYS A 16 16.85 6.13 -0.77
C CYS A 16 17.15 5.87 -2.25
N ARG A 17 16.57 6.66 -3.18
CA ARG A 17 16.84 6.51 -4.62
C ARG A 17 18.30 6.82 -4.96
N ALA A 18 18.90 7.84 -4.35
CA ALA A 18 20.32 8.12 -4.54
C ALA A 18 21.20 6.94 -4.08
N LEU A 19 20.86 6.33 -2.94
CA LEU A 19 21.58 5.18 -2.41
C LEU A 19 21.45 3.93 -3.27
N TRP A 20 20.37 3.76 -4.05
CA TRP A 20 20.23 2.60 -4.94
C TRP A 20 21.32 2.53 -6.02
N SER A 21 21.85 3.68 -6.44
CA SER A 21 22.95 3.76 -7.40
C SER A 21 24.33 3.59 -6.75
N GLU A 22 24.43 3.79 -5.43
CA GLU A 22 25.70 3.70 -4.68
C GLU A 22 25.88 2.30 -4.05
N LEU A 23 24.78 1.64 -3.69
CA LEU A 23 24.79 0.36 -2.99
C LEU A 23 24.83 -0.83 -3.95
N LEU A 24 25.77 -1.72 -3.72
CA LEU A 24 25.84 -3.03 -4.36
C LEU A 24 24.73 -3.94 -3.82
N HIS A 25 24.19 -4.78 -4.70
CA HIS A 25 23.14 -5.72 -4.32
C HIS A 25 23.71 -6.81 -3.40
N PRO A 26 23.09 -7.11 -2.24
CA PRO A 26 23.66 -8.04 -1.26
C PRO A 26 23.82 -9.48 -1.77
N GLN A 27 23.10 -9.85 -2.83
CA GLN A 27 23.21 -11.18 -3.48
C GLN A 27 24.04 -11.13 -4.76
N TYR A 28 24.23 -9.95 -5.37
CA TYR A 28 24.96 -9.75 -6.62
C TYR A 28 25.93 -8.57 -6.44
N ASN A 29 27.12 -8.86 -5.93
CA ASN A 29 28.10 -7.83 -5.55
C ASN A 29 28.70 -7.05 -6.74
N GLU A 30 28.37 -7.43 -7.98
CA GLU A 30 28.84 -6.77 -9.21
C GLU A 30 27.80 -5.79 -9.78
N LEU A 31 26.56 -5.81 -9.26
CA LEU A 31 25.46 -5.00 -9.75
C LEU A 31 24.95 -4.08 -8.63
N THR A 32 24.61 -2.84 -8.99
CA THR A 32 23.96 -1.94 -8.05
C THR A 32 22.48 -2.32 -7.89
N VAL A 33 21.86 -1.86 -6.81
CA VAL A 33 20.41 -2.04 -6.61
C VAL A 33 19.62 -1.42 -7.77
N ALA A 34 20.11 -0.33 -8.37
CA ALA A 34 19.51 0.30 -9.54
C ALA A 34 19.57 -0.60 -10.79
N ASP A 35 20.70 -1.28 -11.04
CA ASP A 35 20.85 -2.17 -12.20
C ASP A 35 19.93 -3.39 -12.10
N VAL A 36 19.84 -3.98 -10.91
CA VAL A 36 18.95 -5.13 -10.65
C VAL A 36 17.49 -4.71 -10.83
N LEU A 37 17.11 -3.52 -10.36
CA LEU A 37 15.75 -3.01 -10.52
C LEU A 37 15.36 -2.88 -12.00
N GLU A 38 16.24 -2.37 -12.87
CA GLU A 38 15.96 -2.26 -14.30
C GLU A 38 15.81 -3.64 -14.96
N LEU A 39 16.64 -4.63 -14.58
CA LEU A 39 16.52 -6.00 -15.07
C LEU A 39 15.21 -6.68 -14.63
N GLU A 40 14.77 -6.45 -13.40
CA GLU A 40 13.51 -6.97 -12.88
C GLU A 40 12.31 -6.29 -13.51
N ARG A 41 12.40 -4.98 -13.77
CA ARG A 41 11.31 -4.17 -14.33
C ARG A 41 10.85 -4.66 -15.70
N VAL A 42 11.76 -5.22 -16.50
CA VAL A 42 11.43 -5.85 -17.80
C VAL A 42 10.61 -7.13 -17.62
N LYS A 43 10.80 -7.84 -16.50
CA LYS A 43 10.06 -9.07 -16.17
C LYS A 43 8.75 -8.78 -15.42
N MET A 44 8.57 -7.56 -14.92
CA MET A 44 7.36 -7.16 -14.21
C MET A 44 6.21 -6.96 -15.19
N MET A 45 5.02 -7.38 -14.76
CA MET A 45 3.80 -7.03 -15.47
C MET A 45 3.60 -5.51 -15.45
N PRO A 46 3.18 -4.89 -16.57
CA PRO A 46 2.85 -3.47 -16.58
C PRO A 46 1.73 -3.21 -15.58
N MET A 47 1.94 -2.20 -14.73
CA MET A 47 0.98 -1.85 -13.68
C MET A 47 -0.33 -1.35 -14.33
N PRO A 48 -1.47 -2.07 -14.18
CA PRO A 48 -2.69 -1.74 -14.92
C PRO A 48 -3.43 -0.52 -14.35
N THR A 49 -3.31 -0.23 -13.05
CA THR A 49 -3.92 0.96 -12.44
C THR A 49 -3.07 1.40 -11.24
N ALA A 50 -2.83 2.71 -11.11
CA ALA A 50 -2.22 3.26 -9.91
C ALA A 50 -3.10 2.92 -8.70
N PHE A 51 -2.48 2.59 -7.57
CA PHE A 51 -3.21 2.35 -6.33
C PHE A 51 -3.89 3.66 -5.89
N ASP A 52 -5.22 3.72 -5.97
CA ASP A 52 -6.04 4.93 -5.72
C ASP A 52 -6.24 5.24 -4.22
N GLY A 53 -5.30 4.81 -3.37
CA GLY A 53 -5.34 5.06 -1.95
C GLY A 53 -6.40 4.26 -1.18
N TYR A 54 -6.53 4.60 0.09
CA TYR A 54 -7.46 3.96 1.01
C TYR A 54 -8.87 4.47 0.72
N VAL A 55 -9.80 3.56 0.39
CA VAL A 55 -11.21 3.93 0.30
C VAL A 55 -11.75 4.04 1.72
N GLU A 56 -11.96 5.27 2.16
CA GLU A 56 -12.60 5.58 3.42
C GLU A 56 -14.11 5.30 3.32
N ARG A 57 -14.58 4.35 4.13
CA ARG A 57 -16.02 4.07 4.27
C ARG A 57 -16.41 4.20 5.73
N THR A 58 -17.47 4.97 5.98
CA THR A 58 -18.10 5.03 7.29
C THR A 58 -19.00 3.80 7.46
N VAL A 59 -18.66 2.96 8.44
CA VAL A 59 -19.40 1.73 8.74
C VAL A 59 -19.87 1.78 10.18
N ARG A 60 -21.11 1.33 10.42
CA ARG A 60 -21.67 1.21 11.77
C ARG A 60 -21.17 -0.09 12.43
N VAL A 61 -20.70 0.03 13.67
CA VAL A 61 -20.30 -1.14 14.47
C VAL A 61 -21.54 -1.88 14.95
N SER A 62 -21.61 -3.19 14.64
CA SER A 62 -22.65 -4.11 15.13
C SER A 62 -22.62 -4.23 16.66
N SER A 63 -23.74 -4.63 17.26
CA SER A 63 -23.82 -4.98 18.69
C SER A 63 -22.85 -6.09 19.10
N THR A 64 -22.36 -6.86 18.13
CA THR A 64 -21.38 -7.93 18.32
C THR A 64 -19.92 -7.47 18.23
N CYS A 65 -19.62 -6.17 18.33
CA CYS A 65 -18.28 -5.59 18.17
C CYS A 65 -17.63 -5.94 16.80
N LEU A 66 -18.46 -6.09 15.75
CA LEU A 66 -18.02 -6.41 14.38
C LEU A 66 -18.41 -5.29 13.41
N ILE A 67 -17.54 -5.00 12.45
CA ILE A 67 -17.86 -4.20 11.26
C ILE A 67 -17.79 -5.07 10.01
N SER A 68 -18.75 -4.89 9.10
CA SER A 68 -18.73 -5.55 7.80
C SER A 68 -18.10 -4.62 6.79
N VAL A 69 -16.91 -4.97 6.28
CA VAL A 69 -16.17 -4.19 5.29
C VAL A 69 -15.93 -5.09 4.08
N ALA A 70 -16.46 -4.69 2.93
CA ALA A 70 -16.51 -5.52 1.71
C ALA A 70 -17.18 -6.90 1.98
N ARG A 71 -16.42 -7.99 1.89
CA ARG A 71 -16.90 -9.37 2.16
C ARG A 71 -16.47 -9.92 3.52
N ASN A 72 -15.69 -9.16 4.29
CA ASN A 72 -15.08 -9.62 5.54
C ASN A 72 -15.70 -8.92 6.76
N ARG A 73 -15.67 -9.61 7.90
CA ARG A 73 -16.05 -9.06 9.21
C ARG A 73 -14.79 -8.82 10.03
N TYR A 74 -14.61 -7.60 10.49
CA TYR A 74 -13.47 -7.20 11.32
C TYR A 74 -13.93 -6.89 12.73
N SER A 75 -13.15 -7.31 13.72
CA SER A 75 -13.37 -7.00 15.13
C SER A 75 -12.99 -5.56 15.43
N VAL A 76 -13.83 -4.88 16.21
CA VAL A 76 -13.60 -3.51 16.70
C VAL A 76 -13.62 -3.54 18.23
N PRO A 77 -12.84 -2.70 18.91
CA PRO A 77 -12.95 -2.55 20.37
C PRO A 77 -14.39 -2.29 20.81
N CYS A 78 -14.84 -2.99 21.85
CA CYS A 78 -16.26 -2.95 22.26
C CYS A 78 -16.75 -1.60 22.77
N GLU A 79 -15.82 -0.69 23.12
CA GLU A 79 -16.11 0.73 23.42
C GLU A 79 -16.78 1.48 22.26
N ARG A 80 -16.63 0.96 21.03
CA ARG A 80 -17.14 1.58 19.81
C ARG A 80 -18.44 0.94 19.29
N VAL A 81 -19.05 0.03 20.06
CA VAL A 81 -20.32 -0.62 19.67
C VAL A 81 -21.40 0.43 19.44
N GLY A 82 -22.09 0.33 18.30
CA GLY A 82 -23.13 1.28 17.90
C GLY A 82 -22.63 2.63 17.39
N GLN A 83 -21.32 2.91 17.45
CA GLN A 83 -20.72 4.12 16.88
C GLN A 83 -20.43 3.95 15.39
N TRP A 84 -20.30 5.08 14.69
CA TRP A 84 -19.80 5.14 13.32
C TRP A 84 -18.28 5.19 13.35
N VAL A 85 -17.64 4.27 12.64
CA VAL A 85 -16.18 4.23 12.50
C VAL A 85 -15.78 4.41 11.04
N SER A 86 -14.69 5.13 10.84
CA SER A 86 -14.04 5.24 9.54
C SER A 86 -13.19 3.99 9.31
N SER A 87 -13.54 3.20 8.31
CA SER A 87 -12.72 2.08 7.84
C SER A 87 -11.96 2.53 6.61
N ARG A 88 -10.63 2.45 6.69
CA ARG A 88 -9.72 2.70 5.57
C ARG A 88 -9.28 1.36 5.01
N LEU A 89 -9.91 0.92 3.93
CA LEU A 89 -9.53 -0.32 3.27
C LEU A 89 -8.66 -0.01 2.04
N CYS A 90 -7.50 -0.66 1.99
CA CYS A 90 -6.70 -0.76 0.78
C CYS A 90 -7.44 -1.69 -0.19
N LEU A 91 -8.22 -1.11 -1.11
CA LEU A 91 -8.74 -1.86 -2.24
C LEU A 91 -7.60 -2.00 -3.24
N LEU A 92 -6.84 -3.09 -3.14
CA LEU A 92 -6.13 -3.60 -4.32
C LEU A 92 -7.21 -3.85 -5.37
N GLY A 93 -7.26 -2.94 -6.36
CA GLY A 93 -8.27 -2.89 -7.40
C GLY A 93 -8.55 -4.27 -7.99
N SER A 94 -9.85 -4.51 -8.17
CA SER A 94 -10.45 -5.65 -8.82
C SER A 94 -9.61 -6.24 -9.96
N TRP A 95 -9.07 -7.44 -9.75
CA TRP A 95 -8.90 -8.42 -10.84
C TRP A 95 -10.29 -8.91 -11.28
N SER A 96 -11.10 -8.01 -11.86
CA SER A 96 -12.25 -8.46 -12.63
C SER A 96 -11.72 -8.84 -14.00
N SER A 97 -11.29 -10.09 -14.12
CA SER A 97 -10.94 -10.71 -15.39
C SER A 97 -12.08 -10.46 -16.39
N PRO A 98 -11.85 -9.84 -17.56
CA PRO A 98 -12.86 -9.81 -18.62
C PRO A 98 -12.80 -11.16 -19.34
N MET A 99 -13.10 -12.25 -18.63
CA MET A 99 -13.32 -13.53 -19.28
C MET A 99 -14.75 -13.54 -19.81
N LYS A 100 -14.83 -13.15 -21.08
CA LYS A 100 -15.97 -13.26 -21.98
C LYS A 100 -16.80 -14.53 -21.75
N ARG A 101 -18.12 -14.33 -21.79
CA ARG A 101 -19.07 -15.36 -22.19
C ARG A 101 -19.03 -15.53 -23.71
#